data_AF-A0A6P0JQ64-F1
#
_entry.id   AF-A0A6P0JQ64-F1
#
_cell.length_a   1.000
_cell.length_b   1.000
_cell.length_c   1.000
_cell.angle_alpha   90.00
_cell.angle_beta   90.00
_cell.angle_gamma   90.00
#
_symmetry.space_group_name_H-M   'P 1'
#
loop_
_entity.id
_entity.type
_entity.pdbx_description
1 polymer ?
#
loop_
_entity_poly.entity_id
_entity_poly.type
_entity_poly.pdbx_seq_one_letter_code
_entity_poly.pdbx_strand_id
1 'polypeptide(L)'
;MKTDLYIGVDGGATKTIVRIEDSQGRVLGKGRGGSANIRHSVENTWQSILSAIAMALEETGIPLGDERYNWLCGAGIAGSQVPEAVEAFVNYPHPLTHLVVESDGYISC
;
A
#
# COMPACT_ATOMS: atom_id res chain seq x y z
N MET A 1 -22.04 -5.87 -7.93
CA MET A 1 -20.76 -6.61 -7.96
C MET A 1 -19.67 -5.59 -7.71
N LYS A 2 -18.77 -5.81 -6.75
CA LYS A 2 -17.66 -4.88 -6.51
C LYS A 2 -16.57 -5.11 -7.57
N THR A 3 -15.82 -4.06 -7.91
CA THR A 3 -14.70 -4.15 -8.85
C THR A 3 -13.39 -4.22 -8.07
N ASP A 4 -12.52 -5.16 -8.40
CA ASP A 4 -11.22 -5.29 -7.74
C ASP A 4 -10.23 -4.23 -8.25
N LEU A 5 -9.60 -3.52 -7.31
CA LEU A 5 -8.46 -2.64 -7.51
C LEU A 5 -7.26 -3.23 -6.77
N TYR A 6 -6.19 -3.45 -7.52
CA TYR A 6 -4.95 -4.01 -7.02
C TYR A 6 -3.96 -2.88 -6.75
N ILE A 7 -3.41 -2.85 -5.55
CA ILE A 7 -2.49 -1.82 -5.07
C ILE A 7 -1.16 -2.50 -4.78
N GLY A 8 -0.12 -2.13 -5.53
CA GLY A 8 1.25 -2.51 -5.22
C GLY A 8 1.94 -1.38 -4.47
N VAL A 9 2.50 -1.69 -3.29
CA VAL A 9 3.25 -0.75 -2.46
C VAL A 9 4.70 -1.23 -2.33
N ASP A 10 5.64 -0.34 -2.64
CA ASP A 10 7.08 -0.49 -2.38
C ASP A 10 7.49 0.62 -1.41
N GLY A 11 7.56 0.28 -0.12
CA GLY A 11 7.86 1.16 1.00
C GLY A 11 9.29 0.98 1.48
N GLY A 12 10.17 1.93 1.15
CA GLY A 12 11.57 1.91 1.54
C GLY A 12 11.93 2.94 2.63
N ALA A 13 13.20 2.96 3.01
CA ALA A 13 13.73 3.89 4.01
C ALA A 13 13.62 5.37 3.61
N THR A 14 13.57 5.70 2.32
CA THR A 14 13.58 7.09 1.82
C THR A 14 12.30 7.50 1.09
N LYS A 15 11.56 6.55 0.52
CA LYS A 15 10.37 6.82 -0.28
C LYS A 15 9.44 5.63 -0.32
N THR A 16 8.18 5.92 -0.61
CA THR A 16 7.13 4.93 -0.90
C THR A 16 6.69 5.11 -2.34
N ILE A 17 6.57 4.02 -3.09
CA ILE A 17 6.02 4.01 -4.45
C ILE A 17 4.75 3.19 -4.42
N VAL A 18 3.68 3.72 -5.02
CA VAL A 18 2.42 3.03 -5.17
C VAL A 18 2.05 2.95 -6.64
N ARG A 19 1.52 1.80 -7.05
CA ARG A 19 0.88 1.58 -8.36
C ARG A 19 -0.49 0.96 -8.12
N ILE A 20 -1.50 1.47 -8.82
CA ILE A 20 -2.86 0.93 -8.76
C ILE A 20 -3.26 0.45 -10.14
N GLU A 21 -3.89 -0.72 -10.21
CA GLU A 21 -4.39 -1.32 -11.43
C GLU A 21 -5.77 -1.96 -11.23
N ASP A 22 -6.52 -2.08 -12.32
CA ASP A 22 -7.81 -2.78 -12.31
C ASP A 22 -7.67 -4.29 -12.56
N SER A 23 -8.79 -5.02 -12.47
CA SER A 23 -8.87 -6.46 -12.79
C SER A 23 -8.46 -6.86 -14.22
N GLN A 24 -8.29 -5.91 -15.13
CA GLN A 24 -7.80 -6.16 -16.49
C GLN A 24 -6.30 -5.86 -16.63
N GLY A 25 -5.62 -5.56 -15.51
CA GLY A 25 -4.20 -5.18 -15.49
C GLY A 25 -3.93 -3.77 -16.02
N ARG A 26 -4.97 -2.94 -16.20
CA ARG A 26 -4.80 -1.56 -16.66
C ARG A 26 -4.36 -0.70 -15.48
N VAL A 27 -3.23 -0.01 -15.67
CA VAL A 27 -2.71 0.93 -14.66
C VAL A 27 -3.62 2.13 -14.59
N LEU A 28 -4.20 2.35 -13.41
CA LEU A 28 -5.04 3.50 -13.09
C LEU A 28 -4.21 4.72 -12.71
N GLY A 29 -3.07 4.48 -12.05
CA GLY A 29 -2.13 5.54 -11.73
C GLY A 29 -0.96 5.07 -10.88
N LYS A 30 -0.06 6.00 -10.61
CA LYS A 30 1.13 5.80 -9.76
C LYS A 30 1.29 6.99 -8.83
N GLY A 31 1.75 6.74 -7.62
CA GLY A 31 1.99 7.78 -6.64
C GLY A 31 3.27 7.56 -5.87
N ARG A 32 3.73 8.63 -5.22
CA ARG A 32 4.94 8.64 -4.40
C ARG A 32 4.66 9.28 -3.06
N GLY A 33 5.21 8.68 -2.01
CA GLY A 33 5.10 9.14 -0.63
C GLY A 33 6.47 9.17 0.06
N GLY A 34 6.47 9.56 1.33
CA GLY A 34 7.66 9.63 2.17
C GLY A 34 8.22 8.26 2.57
N SER A 35 9.08 8.26 3.58
CA SER A 35 9.66 7.03 4.16
C SER A 35 8.59 6.11 4.73
N ALA A 36 8.68 4.81 4.42
CA ALA A 36 7.81 3.76 4.94
C ALA A 36 8.66 2.68 5.59
N ASN A 37 9.12 2.96 6.81
CA ASN A 37 9.85 2.00 7.63
C ASN A 37 9.10 1.76 8.94
N ILE A 38 8.49 0.58 9.03
CA ILE A 38 7.63 0.20 10.16
C ILE A 38 8.40 0.02 11.47
N ARG A 39 9.73 -0.14 11.43
CA ARG A 39 10.56 -0.17 12.64
C ARG A 39 10.61 1.18 13.34
N HIS A 40 10.46 2.27 12.59
CA HIS A 40 10.50 3.62 13.15
C HIS A 40 9.12 4.11 13.56
N SER A 41 8.12 3.96 12.69
CA SER A 41 6.76 4.38 12.98
C SER A 41 5.77 3.74 11.99
N VAL A 42 4.83 2.95 12.53
CA VAL A 42 3.70 2.39 11.76
C VAL A 42 2.81 3.51 11.23
N GLU A 43 2.52 4.51 12.06
CA GLU A 43 1.71 5.69 11.71
C GLU A 43 2.29 6.43 10.50
N ASN A 44 3.58 6.79 10.54
CA ASN A 44 4.22 7.53 9.44
C ASN A 44 4.30 6.70 8.16
N THR A 45 4.43 5.37 8.31
CA THR A 45 4.41 4.45 7.18
C THR A 45 3.04 4.48 6.51
N TRP A 46 1.95 4.38 7.27
CA TRP A 46 0.59 4.49 6.73
C TRP A 46 0.32 5.85 6.10
N GLN A 47 0.74 6.95 6.72
CA GLN A 47 0.60 8.29 6.14
C GLN A 47 1.30 8.39 4.77
N SER A 48 2.50 7.83 4.65
CA SER A 48 3.25 7.81 3.38
C SER A 48 2.55 6.95 2.32
N ILE A 49 2.00 5.80 2.71
CA ILE A 49 1.24 4.91 1.82
C ILE A 49 -0.06 5.56 1.35
N LEU A 50 -0.84 6.11 2.27
CA LEU A 50 -2.12 6.76 1.97
C LEU A 50 -1.92 8.00 1.08
N SER A 51 -0.87 8.79 1.32
CA SER A 51 -0.51 9.91 0.45
C SER A 51 -0.15 9.44 -0.96
N ALA A 52 0.62 8.36 -1.08
CA ALA A 52 0.97 7.79 -2.37
C ALA A 52 -0.25 7.17 -3.09
N ILE A 53 -1.17 6.53 -2.37
CA ILE A 53 -2.43 6.03 -2.93
C ILE A 53 -3.29 7.19 -3.44
N ALA A 54 -3.45 8.26 -2.65
CA ALA A 54 -4.22 9.42 -3.05
C ALA A 54 -3.68 10.05 -4.34
N MET A 55 -2.35 10.18 -4.46
CA MET A 55 -1.70 10.64 -5.69
C MET A 55 -1.96 9.69 -6.87
N ALA A 56 -1.91 8.37 -6.65
CA ALA A 56 -2.20 7.40 -7.70
C ALA A 56 -3.66 7.41 -8.17
N LEU A 57 -4.59 7.91 -7.36
CA LEU A 57 -6.02 7.99 -7.68
C LEU A 57 -6.47 9.37 -8.18
N GLU A 58 -5.62 10.39 -8.09
CA GLU A 58 -5.97 11.80 -8.34
C GLU A 58 -6.68 11.98 -9.69
N GLU A 59 -6.14 11.41 -10.76
CA GLU A 59 -6.71 11.52 -12.12
C GLU A 59 -7.93 10.62 -12.36
N THR A 60 -8.17 9.62 -11.50
CA THR A 60 -9.28 8.67 -11.67
C THR A 60 -10.59 9.18 -11.07
N GLY A 61 -10.51 10.12 -10.11
CA GLY A 61 -11.66 10.58 -9.34
C GLY A 61 -12.27 9.51 -8.42
N ILE A 62 -11.60 8.37 -8.23
CA ILE A 62 -12.06 7.29 -7.34
C ILE A 62 -11.64 7.64 -5.91
N PRO A 63 -12.59 7.81 -4.96
CA PRO A 63 -12.24 8.05 -3.58
C PRO A 63 -11.72 6.76 -2.93
N LEU A 64 -10.61 6.85 -2.19
CA LEU A 64 -10.10 5.73 -1.41
C LEU A 64 -11.14 5.25 -0.39
N GLY A 65 -11.39 3.94 -0.36
CA GLY A 65 -12.39 3.34 0.53
C GLY A 65 -13.82 3.36 -0.03
N ASP A 66 -14.02 3.77 -1.29
CA ASP A 66 -15.31 3.63 -1.98
C ASP A 66 -15.76 2.16 -1.96
N GLU A 67 -16.96 1.94 -1.40
CA GLU A 67 -17.52 0.61 -1.18
C GLU A 67 -17.80 -0.17 -2.47
N ARG A 68 -17.84 0.52 -3.63
CA ARG A 68 -18.00 -0.12 -4.95
C ARG A 68 -16.77 -0.92 -5.36
N TYR A 69 -15.62 -0.70 -4.72
CA TYR A 69 -14.36 -1.37 -5.03
C TYR A 69 -13.89 -2.29 -3.90
N ASN A 70 -13.19 -3.35 -4.27
CA ASN A 70 -12.35 -4.11 -3.35
C ASN A 70 -10.93 -3.59 -3.47
N TRP A 71 -10.35 -3.18 -2.35
CA TRP A 71 -9.01 -2.59 -2.30
C TRP A 71 -8.02 -3.66 -1.85
N LEU A 72 -7.37 -4.30 -2.82
CA LEU A 72 -6.46 -5.44 -2.62
C LEU A 72 -5.02 -4.95 -2.63
N CYS A 73 -4.38 -4.88 -1.47
CA CYS A 73 -3.05 -4.31 -1.32
C CYS A 73 -1.99 -5.38 -1.05
N GLY A 74 -0.94 -5.39 -1.87
CA GLY A 74 0.30 -6.09 -1.61
C GLY A 74 1.40 -5.08 -1.30
N ALA A 75 2.05 -5.20 -0.15
CA ALA A 75 3.04 -4.23 0.30
C ALA A 75 4.38 -4.88 0.66
N GLY A 76 5.43 -4.49 -0.06
CA GLY A 76 6.81 -4.71 0.34
C GLY A 76 7.28 -3.52 1.17
N ILE A 77 7.54 -3.72 2.47
CA ILE A 77 7.85 -2.61 3.39
C ILE A 77 9.15 -2.88 4.15
N ALA A 78 10.01 -1.86 4.23
CA ALA A 78 11.22 -1.88 5.02
C ALA A 78 10.90 -2.11 6.51
N GLY A 79 11.54 -3.12 7.12
CA GLY A 79 11.29 -3.48 8.51
C GLY A 79 10.32 -4.64 8.73
N SER A 80 9.79 -5.21 7.64
CA SER A 80 8.93 -6.41 7.61
C SER A 80 9.56 -7.69 8.20
N GLN A 81 10.84 -7.66 8.54
CA GLN A 81 11.54 -8.73 9.25
C GLN A 81 11.22 -8.76 10.76
N VAL A 82 10.55 -7.73 11.30
CA VAL A 82 10.18 -7.63 12.71
C VAL A 82 8.69 -7.98 12.85
N PRO A 83 8.33 -9.18 13.36
CA PRO A 83 6.95 -9.66 13.38
C PRO A 83 5.99 -8.73 14.13
N GLU A 84 6.41 -8.16 15.25
CA GLU A 84 5.59 -7.26 16.06
C GLU A 84 5.27 -5.96 15.32
N ALA A 85 6.22 -5.46 14.52
CA ALA A 85 6.01 -4.28 13.69
C ALA A 85 5.06 -4.57 12.52
N VAL A 86 5.16 -5.78 11.93
CA VAL A 86 4.23 -6.24 10.89
C VAL A 86 2.83 -6.40 11.47
N GLU A 87 2.69 -7.01 12.63
CA GLU A 87 1.40 -7.18 13.31
C GLU A 87 0.77 -5.81 13.64
N ALA A 88 1.55 -4.88 14.19
CA ALA A 88 1.07 -3.52 14.45
C ALA A 88 0.67 -2.79 13.17
N PHE A 89 1.41 -3.00 12.07
CA PHE A 89 1.10 -2.42 10.76
C PHE A 89 -0.17 -3.00 10.15
N VAL A 90 -0.37 -4.32 10.21
CA VAL A 90 -1.55 -5.02 9.69
C VAL A 90 -2.81 -4.70 10.50
N ASN A 91 -2.68 -4.57 11.83
CA ASN A 91 -3.80 -4.22 12.70
C ASN A 91 -4.11 -2.71 12.75
N TYR A 92 -3.31 -1.88 12.08
CA TYR A 92 -3.54 -0.44 12.05
C TYR A 92 -4.83 -0.12 11.27
N PRO A 93 -5.69 0.79 11.75
CA PRO A 93 -6.93 1.14 11.05
C PRO A 93 -6.69 1.67 9.63
N HIS A 94 -7.22 0.98 8.62
CA HIS A 94 -7.02 1.35 7.21
C HIS A 94 -8.26 1.07 6.33
N PRO A 95 -8.43 1.76 5.20
CA PRO A 95 -9.59 1.60 4.31
C PRO A 95 -9.50 0.38 3.37
N LEU A 96 -8.40 -0.37 3.41
CA LEU A 96 -8.16 -1.49 2.49
C LEU A 96 -9.01 -2.72 2.84
N THR A 97 -9.52 -3.40 1.82
CA THR A 97 -10.32 -4.62 1.98
C THR A 97 -9.44 -5.81 2.32
N HIS A 98 -8.28 -5.91 1.67
CA HIS A 98 -7.27 -6.92 1.95
C HIS A 98 -5.88 -6.29 1.93
N LEU A 99 -5.04 -6.72 2.85
CA LEU A 99 -3.65 -6.29 2.96
C LEU A 99 -2.77 -7.52 3.15
N VAL A 100 -1.77 -7.66 2.29
CA VAL A 100 -0.70 -8.64 2.40
C VAL A 100 0.61 -7.89 2.51
N VAL A 101 1.40 -8.21 3.52
CA VAL A 101 2.73 -7.61 3.73
C VAL A 101 3.77 -8.69 3.49
N GLU A 102 4.66 -8.45 2.54
CA GLU A 102 5.77 -9.34 2.24
C GLU A 102 7.10 -8.68 2.62
N SER A 103 8.04 -9.50 3.10
CA SER A 103 9.39 -9.02 3.40
C SER A 103 10.32 -9.20 2.22
N ASP A 104 11.22 -8.23 2.02
CA ASP A 104 12.25 -8.20 0.97
C ASP A 104 13.32 -9.30 1.12
N GLY A 105 13.06 -10.34 1.93
CA GLY A 105 13.91 -11.53 2.07
C GLY A 105 13.63 -12.65 1.07
N TYR A 106 12.58 -12.54 0.24
CA TYR A 106 12.20 -13.56 -0.75
C TYR A 106 12.19 -13.05 -2.21
N ILE A 107 12.51 -11.77 -2.45
CA ILE A 107 12.50 -11.16 -3.80
C ILE A 107 13.92 -10.87 -4.34
N SER A 108 14.95 -11.35 -3.64
CA SER A 108 16.32 -11.41 -4.19
C SER A 108 16.47 -12.72 -4.97
N CYS A 109 16.39 -12.64 -6.30
CA CYS A 109 17.04 -13.60 -7.20
C CYS A 109 18.39 -13.02 -7.62
#